data_AF-A0A653V8I7-F1
#
_entry.id   AF-A0A653V8I7-F1
#
_cell.length_a   1.000
_cell.length_b   1.000
_cell.length_c   1.000
_cell.angle_alpha   90.00
_cell.angle_beta   90.00
_cell.angle_gamma   90.00
#
_symmetry.space_group_name_H-M   'P 1'
#
loop_
_entity.id
_entity.type
_entity.pdbx_description
1 polymer ?
#
loop_
_entity_poly.entity_id
_entity_poly.type
_entity_poly.pdbx_seq_one_letter_code
_entity_poly.pdbx_strand_id
1 'polypeptide(L)' 'MEEFFFKPVLASITYSLLGFAILLLCYFIIEKITPEKSWKEIVENKNTALAIVLAAFILGISFIIGMAIHG' A
#
# COMPACT_ATOMS: atom_id res chain seq x y z
N MET A 1 28.07 21.39 -2.09
CA MET A 1 27.83 20.44 -0.98
C MET A 1 26.33 20.29 -0.71
N GLU A 2 25.54 21.38 -0.69
CA GLU A 2 24.07 21.32 -0.50
C GLU A 2 23.29 20.58 -1.62
N GLU A 3 23.68 20.73 -2.89
CA GLU A 3 23.02 20.01 -4.00
C GLU A 3 23.13 18.48 -3.91
N PHE A 4 24.16 17.97 -3.24
CA PHE A 4 24.40 16.53 -3.10
C PHE A 4 23.37 15.86 -2.19
N PHE A 5 22.85 16.57 -1.19
CA PHE A 5 21.83 16.06 -0.27
C PHE A 5 20.41 16.30 -0.80
N PHE A 6 20.18 17.40 -1.51
CA PHE A 6 18.83 17.77 -1.96
C PHE A 6 18.26 16.78 -2.99
N LYS A 7 19.06 16.37 -3.98
CA LYS A 7 18.64 15.44 -5.04
C LYS A 7 18.17 14.07 -4.52
N PRO A 8 18.94 13.33 -3.71
CA PRO A 8 18.52 12.02 -3.21
C PRO A 8 17.33 12.12 -2.25
N VAL A 9 17.27 13.14 -1.38
CA VAL A 9 16.14 13.33 -0.47
C VAL A 9 14.85 13.61 -1.24
N LEU A 10 14.91 14.47 -2.26
CA LEU A 10 13.77 14.75 -3.12
C LEU A 10 13.28 13.49 -3.85
N ALA A 11 14.22 12.68 -4.37
CA ALA A 11 13.90 11.41 -5.00
C ALA A 11 13.25 10.41 -4.02
N SER A 12 13.79 10.25 -2.81
CA SER A 12 13.20 9.35 -1.81
C SER A 12 11.77 9.76 -1.47
N ILE A 13 11.51 11.05 -1.28
CA ILE A 13 10.16 11.55 -0.97
C ILE A 13 9.21 11.29 -2.15
N THR A 14 9.61 11.58 -3.39
CA THR A 14 8.75 11.36 -4.56
C THR A 14 8.45 9.88 -4.77
N TYR A 15 9.43 8.99 -4.66
CA TYR A 15 9.21 7.55 -4.80
C TYR A 15 8.39 6.95 -3.65
N SER A 16 8.58 7.41 -2.41
CA SER A 16 7.73 6.99 -1.28
C SER A 16 6.28 7.42 -1.47
N LEU A 17 6.03 8.67 -1.90
CA LEU A 17 4.68 9.15 -2.19
C LEU A 17 4.03 8.41 -3.36
N LEU A 18 4.79 8.15 -4.42
CA LEU A 18 4.32 7.39 -5.57
C LEU A 18 3.92 5.96 -5.17
N GLY A 19 4.78 5.27 -4.41
CA GLY A 19 4.49 3.93 -3.90
C GLY A 19 3.25 3.91 -3.01
N PHE A 20 3.10 4.88 -2.13
CA PHE A 20 1.91 5.02 -1.29
C PHE A 20 0.63 5.25 -2.12
N ALA A 21 0.69 6.11 -3.14
CA ALA A 21 -0.44 6.37 -4.03
C ALA A 21 -0.87 5.11 -4.80
N ILE A 22 0.10 4.32 -5.30
CA ILE A 22 -0.17 3.05 -5.98
C ILE A 22 -0.81 2.04 -5.01
N LEU A 23 -0.29 1.94 -3.78
CA LEU A 23 -0.84 1.06 -2.76
C LEU A 23 -2.31 1.39 -2.45
N LEU A 24 -2.63 2.68 -2.29
CA LEU A 24 -4.01 3.12 -2.09
C LEU A 24 -4.90 2.77 -3.28
N LEU A 25 -4.42 3.01 -4.50
CA LEU A 25 -5.16 2.66 -5.72
C LEU A 25 -5.48 1.16 -5.77
N CYS A 26 -4.49 0.30 -5.52
CA CYS A 26 -4.68 -1.15 -5.47
C CYS A 26 -5.66 -1.55 -4.36
N TYR A 27 -5.55 -0.96 -3.17
CA TYR A 27 -6.50 -1.18 -2.08
C TYR A 27 -7.94 -0.85 -2.50
N PHE A 28 -8.16 0.31 -3.14
CA PHE A 28 -9.50 0.70 -3.61
C PHE A 28 -10.04 -0.23 -4.70
N ILE A 29 -9.18 -0.72 -5.61
CA ILE A 29 -9.58 -1.70 -6.62
C ILE A 29 -10.05 -2.98 -5.95
N ILE A 30 -9.32 -3.48 -4.96
CA ILE A 30 -9.70 -4.69 -4.22
C ILE A 30 -10.98 -4.48 -3.44
N GLU A 31 -11.12 -3.37 -2.72
CA GLU A 31 -12.34 -3.07 -1.97
C GLU A 31 -13.57 -3.00 -2.88
N LYS A 32 -13.39 -2.58 -4.14
CA LYS A 32 -14.47 -2.57 -5.13
C LYS A 32 -14.78 -3.96 -5.70
N ILE A 33 -13.78 -4.83 -5.80
CA ILE A 33 -13.94 -6.21 -6.28
C ILE A 33 -14.55 -7.09 -5.18
N THR A 34 -14.15 -6.86 -3.92
CA THR A 34 -14.69 -7.56 -2.75
C THR A 34 -16.16 -7.16 -2.59
N PRO A 35 -17.11 -8.10 -2.75
CA PRO A 35 -18.53 -7.79 -2.74
C PRO A 35 -19.05 -7.40 -1.35
N GLU A 36 -18.36 -7.85 -0.29
CA GLU A 36 -18.69 -7.49 1.08
C GLU A 36 -17.94 -6.23 1.51
N LYS A 37 -18.57 -5.39 2.32
CA LYS A 37 -17.89 -4.22 2.90
C LYS A 37 -16.86 -4.71 3.91
N SER A 38 -15.58 -4.73 3.53
CA SER A 38 -14.49 -5.22 4.36
C SER A 38 -14.48 -4.56 5.74
N TRP A 39 -14.77 -3.26 5.78
CA TRP A 39 -14.91 -2.52 7.04
C TRP A 39 -15.98 -3.11 7.97
N LYS A 40 -17.16 -3.42 7.44
CA LYS A 40 -18.27 -3.97 8.22
C LYS A 40 -17.91 -5.36 8.75
N GLU A 41 -17.37 -6.21 7.88
CA GLU A 41 -16.94 -7.56 8.24
C GLU A 41 -15.87 -7.57 9.33
N ILE A 42 -14.85 -6.71 9.20
CA ILE A 42 -13.73 -6.65 10.14
C ILE A 42 -14.14 -6.02 11.47
N VAL A 43 -14.87 -4.90 11.44
CA VAL A 43 -15.18 -4.10 12.65
C VAL A 43 -16.42 -4.60 13.36
N GLU A 44 -17.53 -4.82 12.65
CA GLU A 44 -18.80 -5.21 13.24
C GLU A 44 -18.88 -6.72 13.46
N ASN A 45 -18.58 -7.51 12.42
CA ASN A 45 -18.67 -8.97 12.47
C ASN A 45 -17.42 -9.65 13.05
N LYS A 46 -16.38 -8.87 13.38
CA LYS A 46 -15.10 -9.33 13.93
C LYS A 46 -14.46 -10.46 13.12
N ASN A 47 -14.58 -10.37 11.80
CA ASN A 47 -14.02 -11.34 10.87
C ASN A 47 -12.49 -11.19 10.78
N THR A 48 -11.79 -11.85 11.70
CA THR A 48 -10.32 -11.83 11.77
C THR A 48 -9.68 -12.52 10.57
N ALA A 49 -10.34 -13.51 9.99
CA ALA A 49 -9.85 -14.18 8.78
C ALA A 49 -9.74 -13.19 7.61
N LEU A 50 -10.79 -12.37 7.39
CA LEU A 50 -10.76 -11.33 6.37
C LEU A 50 -9.68 -10.27 6.66
N ALA A 51 -9.53 -9.86 7.92
CA ALA A 51 -8.49 -8.91 8.32
C ALA A 51 -7.07 -9.43 8.00
N ILE A 52 -6.80 -10.71 8.26
CA ILE A 52 -5.51 -11.35 7.96
C ILE A 52 -5.27 -11.39 6.45
N VAL A 53 -6.28 -11.78 5.66
CA VAL A 53 -6.16 -11.82 4.19
C VAL A 53 -5.89 -10.42 3.63
N LEU A 54 -6.62 -9.41 4.10
CA LEU A 54 -6.42 -8.03 3.67
C LEU A 54 -5.02 -7.52 4.05
N ALA A 55 -4.54 -7.83 5.27
CA ALA A 55 -3.19 -7.48 5.71
C ALA A 55 -2.12 -8.15 4.84
N ALA A 56 -2.26 -9.45 4.55
CA ALA A 56 -1.34 -10.18 3.67
C ALA A 56 -1.31 -9.58 2.26
N PHE A 57 -2.46 -9.15 1.75
CA PHE A 57 -2.56 -8.51 0.44
C PHE A 57 -1.83 -7.16 0.39
N ILE A 58 -2.05 -6.31 1.40
CA ILE A 58 -1.35 -5.01 1.52
C ILE A 58 0.16 -5.22 1.64
N LEU A 59 0.61 -6.21 2.42
CA LEU A 59 2.03 -6.55 2.53
C LEU A 59 2.61 -7.02 1.19
N GLY A 60 1.89 -7.88 0.46
CA GLY A 60 2.31 -8.35 -0.87
C GLY A 60 2.50 -7.22 -1.87
N ILE A 61 1.53 -6.29 -1.96
CA ILE A 61 1.65 -5.10 -2.82
C ILE A 61 2.82 -4.22 -2.42
N SER A 62 2.95 -3.95 -1.11
CA SER A 62 4.05 -3.13 -0.59
C SER A 62 5.41 -3.72 -0.98
N PHE A 63 5.53 -5.05 -0.94
CA PHE A 63 6.75 -5.76 -1.32
C PHE A 63 7.05 -5.62 -2.81
N ILE A 64 6.03 -5.81 -3.68
CA ILE A 64 6.16 -5.65 -5.13
C ILE A 64 6.59 -4.22 -5.48
N ILE A 65 5.98 -3.20 -4.87
CA ILE A 65 6.35 -1.79 -5.07
C ILE A 65 7.79 -1.54 -4.61
N GLY A 66 8.17 -2.05 -3.43
CA GLY A 66 9.52 -1.92 -2.91
C GLY A 66 10.58 -2.50 -3.85
N MET A 67 10.32 -3.69 -4.40
CA MET A 67 11.18 -4.32 -5.40
C MET A 67 11.21 -3.56 -6.73
N ALA A 68 10.09 -2.98 -7.16
CA ALA A 68 10.03 -2.22 -8.40
C ALA A 68 10.80 -0.88 -8.35
N ILE A 69 10.88 -0.25 -7.17
CA ILE A 69 11.59 1.02 -6.97
C ILE A 69 13.10 0.80 -6.79
N HIS A 70 13.51 -0.34 -6.21
CA HIS A 70 14.92 -0.67 -5.94
C HIS A 70 15.52 -1.66 -6.96
N GLY A 71 14.83 -1.90 -8.08
CA GLY A 71 15.28 -2.78 -9.17
C GLY A 71 16.27 -2.12 -10.12
#